data_AF-H1Y6B5-F1
#
_entry.id   AF-H1Y6B5-F1
#
_cell.length_a   1.000
_cell.length_b   1.000
_cell.length_c   1.000
_cell.angle_alpha   90.00
_cell.angle_beta   90.00
_cell.angle_gamma   90.00
#
_symmetry.space_group_name_H-M   'P 1'
#
loop_
_entity.id
_entity.type
_entity.pdbx_description
1 polymer ?
#
loop_
_entity_poly.entity_id
_entity_poly.type
_entity_poly.pdbx_seq_one_letter_code
_entity_poly.pdbx_strand_id
1 'polypeptide(L)'
;MKHVYVIIVVPATILVPIITGFVKKIYNDKLLKGMLFYLLFAALTEITSRVLGSHQINNLPLLHFYTIIEFLFILRFFQLALNASSVIRLTRWLMVIFTVFSIFNFIFIQSIHGFNSYPRSIAALIIIGFCLFYFFKYGGAENKKKWIYEPANWLVTGALIYFGSSLFYFAFLNLLNQSASPTVYFIFAYIHATLVMVMYFLFTIGFLYAKNE
;
A
#
# COMPACT_ATOMS: atom_id res chain seq x y z
N MET A 1 -26.34 9.25 5.78
CA MET A 1 -25.29 8.82 4.83
C MET A 1 -25.02 7.33 5.04
N LYS A 2 -25.31 6.47 4.07
CA LYS A 2 -24.93 5.04 4.16
C LYS A 2 -23.41 4.95 3.93
N HIS A 3 -22.69 4.07 4.63
CA HIS A 3 -21.25 3.78 4.46
C HIS A 3 -20.22 4.82 4.95
N VAL A 4 -20.57 5.65 5.97
CA VAL A 4 -19.66 6.63 6.61
C VAL A 4 -18.33 6.00 7.05
N TYR A 5 -18.34 4.76 7.53
CA TYR A 5 -17.13 4.06 7.95
C TYR A 5 -16.09 3.93 6.82
N VAL A 6 -16.50 3.45 5.65
CA VAL A 6 -15.62 3.25 4.49
C VAL A 6 -15.23 4.59 3.86
N ILE A 7 -16.18 5.53 3.78
CA ILE A 7 -15.99 6.78 3.04
C ILE A 7 -15.26 7.83 3.88
N ILE A 8 -15.40 7.86 5.20
CA ILE A 8 -14.87 8.96 6.02
C ILE A 8 -13.92 8.42 7.08
N VAL A 9 -14.40 7.49 7.93
CA VAL A 9 -13.66 7.07 9.13
C VAL A 9 -12.34 6.40 8.76
N VAL A 10 -12.38 5.37 7.92
CA VAL A 10 -11.18 4.62 7.54
C VAL A 10 -10.15 5.51 6.87
N PRO A 11 -10.47 6.29 5.82
CA PRO A 11 -9.42 7.03 5.13
C PRO A 11 -8.86 8.17 5.99
N ALA A 12 -9.64 8.73 6.92
CA ALA A 12 -9.11 9.69 7.90
C ALA A 12 -8.03 9.07 8.81
N THR A 13 -8.02 7.76 9.01
CA THR A 13 -6.97 7.09 9.82
C THR A 13 -5.58 7.17 9.20
N ILE A 14 -5.44 7.49 7.91
CA ILE A 14 -4.11 7.75 7.30
C ILE A 14 -3.37 8.92 7.95
N LEU A 15 -4.11 9.86 8.54
CA LEU A 15 -3.54 11.01 9.23
C LEU A 15 -2.75 10.57 10.47
N VAL A 16 -3.10 9.45 11.10
CA VAL A 16 -2.44 8.95 12.31
C VAL A 16 -0.96 8.63 12.04
N PRO A 17 -0.59 7.72 11.11
CA PRO A 17 0.83 7.46 10.83
C PRO A 17 1.53 8.67 10.20
N ILE A 18 0.85 9.54 9.45
CA ILE A 18 1.47 10.76 8.90
C ILE A 18 1.90 11.70 10.04
N ILE A 19 0.98 12.02 10.97
CA ILE A 19 1.26 12.87 12.13
C ILE A 19 2.37 12.25 12.98
N THR A 20 2.27 10.95 13.28
CA THR A 20 3.32 10.24 14.01
C THR A 20 4.67 10.34 13.30
N GLY A 21 4.71 10.18 11.98
CA GLY A 21 5.95 10.31 11.20
C GLY A 21 6.59 11.69 11.32
N PHE A 22 5.81 12.77 11.26
CA PHE A 22 6.32 14.13 11.47
C PHE A 22 6.80 14.35 12.91
N VAL A 23 6.02 13.93 13.92
CA VAL A 23 6.39 14.07 15.35
C VAL A 23 7.68 13.30 15.66
N LYS A 24 7.84 12.10 15.10
CA LYS A 24 9.02 11.25 15.23
C LYS A 24 10.15 11.61 14.27
N LYS A 25 10.01 12.70 13.51
CA LYS A 25 11.01 13.20 12.55
C LYS A 25 11.56 12.13 11.59
N ILE A 26 10.73 11.15 11.20
CA ILE A 26 11.17 10.03 10.35
C ILE A 26 11.59 10.48 8.95
N TYR A 27 11.32 11.73 8.58
CA TYR A 27 11.82 12.36 7.36
C TYR A 27 13.36 12.51 7.32
N ASN A 28 14.04 12.32 8.46
CA ASN A 28 15.50 12.22 8.55
C ASN A 28 16.00 10.77 8.35
N ASP A 29 15.15 9.77 8.61
CA ASP A 29 15.49 8.35 8.46
C ASP A 29 15.38 7.93 6.98
N LYS A 30 16.50 7.46 6.40
CA LYS A 30 16.54 7.08 4.98
C LYS A 30 15.60 5.94 4.62
N LEU A 31 15.37 5.00 5.53
CA LEU A 31 14.49 3.84 5.33
C LEU A 31 13.02 4.24 5.44
N LEU A 32 12.66 4.99 6.48
CA LEU A 32 11.26 5.30 6.81
C LEU A 32 10.69 6.50 6.05
N LYS A 33 11.54 7.46 5.64
CA LYS A 33 11.12 8.66 4.89
C LYS A 33 10.34 8.32 3.62
N GLY A 34 10.74 7.27 2.90
CA GLY A 34 10.03 6.84 1.69
C GLY A 34 8.58 6.44 1.98
N MET A 35 8.34 5.75 3.11
CA MET A 35 7.01 5.34 3.54
C MET A 35 6.16 6.51 4.03
N LEU A 36 6.78 7.53 4.64
CA LEU A 36 6.07 8.78 4.98
C LEU A 36 5.58 9.49 3.70
N PHE A 37 6.43 9.60 2.68
CA PHE A 37 6.04 10.21 1.41
C PHE A 37 4.99 9.40 0.66
N TYR A 38 5.05 8.07 0.72
CA TYR A 38 3.97 7.21 0.24
C TYR A 38 2.64 7.56 0.90
N LEU A 39 2.59 7.68 2.23
CA LEU A 39 1.34 7.99 2.94
C LEU A 39 0.82 9.39 2.59
N LEU A 40 1.71 10.38 2.45
CA LEU A 40 1.34 11.72 1.98
C LEU A 40 0.76 11.70 0.57
N PHE A 41 1.40 10.96 -0.34
CA PHE A 41 0.90 10.77 -1.69
C PHE A 41 -0.45 10.04 -1.72
N ALA A 42 -0.63 9.01 -0.88
CA ALA A 42 -1.89 8.30 -0.74
C ALA A 42 -3.00 9.20 -0.19
N ALA A 43 -2.72 10.04 0.82
CA ALA A 43 -3.67 11.01 1.35
C ALA A 43 -4.09 12.02 0.29
N LEU A 44 -3.13 12.56 -0.49
CA LEU A 44 -3.41 13.47 -1.59
C LEU A 44 -4.26 12.83 -2.68
N THR A 45 -3.93 11.59 -3.04
CA THR A 45 -4.68 10.80 -4.04
C THR A 45 -6.12 10.59 -3.58
N GLU A 46 -6.32 10.23 -2.31
CA GLU A 46 -7.65 10.01 -1.73
C GLU A 46 -8.50 11.28 -1.71
N ILE A 47 -7.92 12.42 -1.30
CA ILE A 47 -8.60 13.72 -1.35
C ILE A 47 -8.99 14.06 -2.80
N THR A 48 -8.05 13.91 -3.73
CA THR A 48 -8.30 14.19 -5.16
C THR A 48 -9.39 13.29 -5.73
N SER A 49 -9.35 12.00 -5.41
CA SER A 49 -10.35 11.00 -5.83
C SER A 49 -11.76 11.38 -5.38
N ARG A 50 -11.91 11.91 -4.16
CA ARG A 50 -13.20 12.38 -3.62
C ARG A 50 -13.68 13.66 -4.28
N VAL A 51 -12.80 14.63 -4.49
CA VAL A 51 -13.15 15.88 -5.18
C VAL A 51 -13.64 15.57 -6.60
N LEU A 52 -12.93 14.71 -7.33
CA LEU A 52 -13.38 14.26 -8.65
C LEU A 52 -14.73 13.53 -8.56
N GLY A 53 -14.88 12.62 -7.60
CA GLY A 53 -16.13 11.90 -7.37
C GLY A 53 -17.33 12.80 -7.03
N SER A 54 -17.13 13.87 -6.24
CA SER A 54 -18.19 14.84 -5.94
C SER A 54 -18.62 15.66 -7.16
N HIS A 55 -17.74 15.80 -8.15
CA HIS A 55 -18.03 16.41 -9.44
C HIS A 55 -18.46 15.39 -10.50
N GLN A 56 -18.72 14.13 -10.12
CA GLN A 56 -19.07 13.02 -11.02
C GLN A 56 -18.02 12.74 -12.10
N ILE A 57 -16.77 13.15 -11.86
CA ILE A 57 -15.64 12.88 -12.74
C ILE A 57 -15.06 11.52 -12.35
N ASN A 58 -14.86 10.64 -13.34
CA ASN A 58 -14.27 9.34 -13.13
C ASN A 58 -12.84 9.47 -12.58
N ASN A 59 -12.62 8.94 -11.38
CA ASN A 59 -11.34 8.98 -10.66
C ASN A 59 -10.49 7.71 -10.85
N LEU A 60 -10.95 6.73 -11.64
CA LEU A 60 -10.20 5.49 -11.89
C LEU A 60 -8.88 5.71 -12.62
N PRO A 61 -8.69 6.70 -13.52
CA PRO A 61 -7.37 7.01 -14.04
C PRO A 61 -6.35 7.30 -12.93
N LEU A 62 -6.77 8.01 -11.87
CA LEU A 62 -5.92 8.29 -10.72
C LEU A 62 -5.52 7.01 -9.98
N LEU A 63 -6.41 6.01 -9.91
CA LEU A 63 -6.11 4.69 -9.33
C LEU A 63 -5.00 3.95 -10.10
N HIS A 64 -4.98 4.04 -11.44
CA HIS A 64 -3.91 3.45 -12.26
C HIS A 64 -2.54 4.03 -11.90
N PHE A 65 -2.44 5.36 -11.85
CA PHE A 65 -1.21 6.04 -11.44
C PHE A 65 -0.84 5.74 -9.99
N TYR A 66 -1.83 5.75 -9.09
CA TYR A 66 -1.63 5.44 -7.68
C TYR A 66 -0.96 4.08 -7.48
N THR A 67 -1.44 3.03 -8.16
CA THR A 67 -0.88 1.68 -8.04
C THR A 67 0.57 1.60 -8.50
N ILE A 68 0.95 2.32 -9.56
CA ILE A 68 2.36 2.40 -9.99
C ILE A 68 3.20 3.04 -8.90
N ILE A 69 2.81 4.22 -8.42
CA ILE A 69 3.59 4.98 -7.44
C ILE A 69 3.66 4.26 -6.08
N GLU A 70 2.57 3.66 -5.62
CA GLU A 70 2.52 2.81 -4.41
C GLU A 70 3.53 1.66 -4.51
N PHE A 71 3.53 0.94 -5.65
CA PHE A 71 4.46 -0.15 -5.88
C PHE A 71 5.92 0.34 -5.84
N LEU A 72 6.23 1.47 -6.49
CA LEU A 72 7.59 2.03 -6.50
C LEU A 72 8.07 2.40 -5.08
N PHE A 73 7.24 3.04 -4.26
CA PHE A 73 7.59 3.37 -2.88
C PHE A 73 7.83 2.12 -2.03
N ILE A 74 6.96 1.13 -2.12
CA ILE A 74 7.08 -0.11 -1.34
C ILE A 74 8.32 -0.92 -1.76
N LEU A 75 8.59 -1.04 -3.06
CA LEU A 75 9.79 -1.73 -3.55
C LEU A 75 11.07 -0.99 -3.17
N ARG A 76 11.04 0.35 -3.16
CA ARG A 76 12.15 1.15 -2.66
C ARG A 76 12.37 0.94 -1.15
N PHE A 77 11.31 0.82 -0.36
CA PHE A 77 11.40 0.45 1.04
C PHE A 77 12.10 -0.91 1.21
N PHE A 78 11.67 -1.95 0.49
CA PHE A 78 12.32 -3.27 0.57
C PHE A 78 13.78 -3.26 0.08
N GLN A 79 14.07 -2.46 -0.95
CA GLN A 79 15.43 -2.27 -1.45
C GLN A 79 16.38 -1.74 -0.37
N LEU A 80 15.90 -0.78 0.45
CA LEU A 80 16.65 -0.20 1.57
C LEU A 80 16.67 -1.13 2.79
N ALA A 81 15.55 -1.78 3.11
CA ALA A 81 15.42 -2.65 4.28
C ALA A 81 16.30 -3.90 4.18
N LEU A 82 16.38 -4.51 2.98
CA LEU A 82 17.13 -5.75 2.76
C LEU A 82 18.60 -5.50 2.38
N ASN A 83 18.89 -4.35 1.76
CA ASN A 83 20.19 -3.81 1.36
C ASN A 83 21.20 -4.83 0.77
N ALA A 84 20.71 -5.86 0.07
CA ALA A 84 21.54 -6.84 -0.60
C ALA A 84 21.65 -6.49 -2.09
N SER A 85 22.83 -6.62 -2.69
CA SER A 85 23.07 -6.27 -4.10
C SER A 85 22.13 -7.00 -5.08
N SER A 86 21.83 -8.27 -4.81
CA SER A 86 20.86 -9.07 -5.57
C SER A 86 19.43 -8.49 -5.48
N VAL A 87 18.98 -8.14 -4.27
CA VAL A 87 17.68 -7.52 -4.03
C VAL A 87 17.60 -6.15 -4.68
N ILE A 88 18.67 -5.34 -4.61
CA ILE A 88 18.74 -4.04 -5.25
C ILE A 88 18.57 -4.15 -6.77
N ARG A 89 19.22 -5.14 -7.39
CA ARG A 89 19.10 -5.39 -8.84
C ARG A 89 17.70 -5.87 -9.21
N LEU A 90 17.17 -6.84 -8.46
CA LEU A 90 15.84 -7.40 -8.69
C LEU A 90 14.75 -6.34 -8.56
N THR A 91 14.76 -5.57 -7.47
CA THR A 91 13.77 -4.49 -7.23
C THR A 91 13.81 -3.42 -8.33
N ARG A 92 14.99 -3.03 -8.83
CA ARG A 92 15.09 -2.09 -9.97
C ARG A 92 14.42 -2.63 -11.23
N TRP A 93 14.70 -3.89 -11.58
CA TRP A 93 14.06 -4.52 -12.73
C TRP A 93 12.54 -4.62 -12.55
N LEU A 94 12.08 -5.05 -11.37
CA LEU A 94 10.64 -5.14 -11.09
C LEU A 94 9.96 -3.76 -11.16
N MET A 95 10.58 -2.69 -10.65
CA MET A 95 10.04 -1.33 -10.75
C MET A 95 9.83 -0.90 -12.21
N VAL A 96 10.82 -1.15 -13.08
CA VAL A 96 10.72 -0.81 -14.52
C VAL A 96 9.68 -1.70 -15.21
N ILE A 97 9.78 -3.02 -15.06
CA ILE A 97 8.90 -3.99 -15.71
C ILE A 97 7.44 -3.77 -15.28
N PHE A 98 7.19 -3.55 -13.99
CA PHE A 98 5.84 -3.31 -13.48
C PHE A 98 5.24 -2.01 -14.01
N THR A 99 6.04 -0.95 -14.11
CA THR A 99 5.58 0.33 -14.67
C THR A 99 5.20 0.18 -16.15
N VAL A 100 6.07 -0.45 -16.95
CA VAL A 100 5.79 -0.75 -18.36
C VAL A 100 4.56 -1.63 -18.51
N PHE A 101 4.45 -2.69 -17.70
CA PHE A 101 3.29 -3.57 -17.68
C PHE A 101 2.00 -2.83 -17.34
N SER A 102 2.01 -1.95 -16.35
CA SER A 102 0.83 -1.18 -15.93
C SER A 102 0.38 -0.22 -17.03
N ILE A 103 1.33 0.45 -17.69
CA ILE A 103 1.05 1.33 -18.84
C ILE A 103 0.48 0.52 -20.01
N PHE A 104 1.12 -0.59 -20.36
CA PHE A 104 0.62 -1.49 -21.39
C PHE A 104 -0.80 -1.98 -21.07
N ASN A 105 -1.05 -2.33 -19.80
CA ASN A 105 -2.35 -2.81 -19.36
C ASN A 105 -3.45 -1.78 -19.60
N PHE A 106 -3.27 -0.52 -19.20
CA PHE A 106 -4.35 0.46 -19.36
C PHE A 106 -4.54 0.99 -20.79
N ILE A 107 -3.54 0.79 -21.66
CA ILE A 107 -3.62 1.13 -23.10
C ILE A 107 -4.29 0.01 -23.90
N PHE A 108 -3.97 -1.26 -23.60
CA PHE A 108 -4.32 -2.38 -24.50
C PHE A 108 -5.23 -3.44 -23.88
N ILE A 109 -5.32 -3.57 -22.55
CA ILE A 109 -6.02 -4.69 -21.89
C ILE A 109 -7.25 -4.23 -21.11
N GLN A 110 -7.09 -3.28 -20.18
CA GLN A 110 -8.16 -2.77 -19.32
C GLN A 110 -8.29 -1.26 -19.56
N SER A 111 -9.49 -0.71 -19.65
CA SER A 111 -9.62 0.74 -19.82
C SER A 111 -9.00 1.50 -18.64
N ILE A 112 -8.31 2.61 -18.90
CA ILE A 112 -7.87 3.57 -17.87
C ILE A 112 -9.04 4.12 -17.04
N HIS A 113 -10.26 4.07 -17.58
CA HIS A 113 -11.51 4.47 -16.91
C HIS A 113 -12.19 3.32 -16.14
N GLY A 114 -11.59 2.12 -16.09
CA GLY A 114 -12.02 0.97 -15.31
C GLY A 114 -11.03 0.61 -14.20
N PHE A 115 -11.38 -0.36 -13.34
CA PHE A 115 -10.46 -0.80 -12.28
C PHE A 115 -9.24 -1.54 -12.84
N ASN A 116 -8.06 -1.19 -12.32
CA ASN A 116 -6.77 -1.79 -12.66
C ASN A 116 -6.51 -3.12 -11.93
N SER A 117 -7.49 -4.03 -12.01
CA SER A 117 -7.48 -5.30 -11.25
C SER A 117 -6.22 -6.14 -11.51
N TYR A 118 -5.69 -6.18 -12.75
CA TYR A 118 -4.49 -6.96 -13.04
C TYR A 118 -3.21 -6.33 -12.47
N PRO A 119 -2.86 -5.05 -12.76
CA PRO A 119 -1.72 -4.40 -12.11
C PRO A 119 -1.75 -4.45 -10.59
N ARG A 120 -2.91 -4.18 -9.99
CA ARG A 120 -3.03 -4.15 -8.52
C ARG A 120 -2.82 -5.52 -7.88
N SER A 121 -3.30 -6.59 -8.51
CA SER A 121 -3.10 -7.95 -8.02
C SER A 121 -1.66 -8.42 -8.17
N ILE A 122 -1.01 -8.10 -9.29
CA ILE A 122 0.40 -8.43 -9.52
C ILE A 122 1.30 -7.67 -8.54
N ALA A 123 1.03 -6.38 -8.32
CA ALA A 123 1.72 -5.60 -7.29
C ALA A 123 1.60 -6.26 -5.92
N ALA A 124 0.38 -6.64 -5.51
CA ALA A 124 0.12 -7.29 -4.24
C ALA A 124 0.91 -8.61 -4.11
N LEU A 125 0.91 -9.48 -5.13
CA LEU A 125 1.67 -10.74 -5.11
C LEU A 125 3.17 -10.51 -4.91
N ILE A 126 3.76 -9.55 -5.64
CA ILE A 126 5.18 -9.23 -5.51
C ILE A 126 5.48 -8.68 -4.12
N ILE A 127 4.65 -7.77 -3.60
CA ILE A 127 4.81 -7.18 -2.27
C ILE A 127 4.71 -8.25 -1.19
N ILE A 128 3.74 -9.17 -1.29
CA ILE A 128 3.62 -10.34 -0.39
C ILE A 128 4.91 -11.16 -0.42
N GLY A 129 5.44 -11.46 -1.61
CA GLY A 129 6.71 -12.18 -1.75
C GLY A 129 7.87 -11.49 -1.04
N PHE A 130 7.99 -10.17 -1.15
CA PHE A 130 9.00 -9.39 -0.42
C PHE A 130 8.78 -9.38 1.09
N CYS A 131 7.53 -9.31 1.56
CA CYS A 131 7.21 -9.40 2.98
C CYS A 131 7.64 -10.75 3.57
N LEU A 132 7.32 -11.84 2.87
CA LEU A 132 7.71 -13.20 3.28
C LEU A 132 9.23 -13.36 3.26
N PHE A 133 9.90 -12.88 2.21
CA PHE A 133 11.36 -12.92 2.12
C PHE A 133 12.04 -12.12 3.23
N TYR A 134 11.48 -10.95 3.59
CA TYR A 134 11.97 -10.16 4.71
C TYR A 134 11.90 -10.94 6.04
N PHE A 135 10.75 -11.56 6.34
CA PHE A 135 10.63 -12.38 7.56
C PHE A 135 11.45 -13.65 7.52
N PHE A 136 11.63 -14.28 6.36
CA PHE A 136 12.54 -15.42 6.22
C PHE A 136 13.99 -15.03 6.58
N LYS A 137 14.44 -13.85 6.12
CA LYS A 137 15.81 -13.38 6.34
C LYS A 137 16.05 -12.85 7.76
N TYR A 138 15.07 -12.16 8.36
CA TYR A 138 15.27 -11.43 9.63
C TYR A 138 14.41 -11.94 10.80
N GLY A 139 13.46 -12.84 10.56
CA GLY A 139 12.58 -13.40 11.59
C GLY A 139 13.25 -14.45 12.48
N GLY A 140 14.29 -15.13 11.99
CA GLY A 140 15.04 -16.16 12.73
C GLY A 140 16.47 -15.76 13.13
N ALA A 141 16.92 -14.56 12.75
CA ALA A 141 18.24 -14.09 13.17
C ALA A 141 18.21 -13.83 14.68
N GLU A 142 19.22 -14.29 15.41
CA GLU A 142 19.51 -13.93 16.81
C GLU A 142 19.87 -12.43 16.91
N ASN A 143 18.98 -11.56 16.44
CA ASN A 143 19.12 -10.14 16.53
C ASN A 143 19.08 -9.77 18.01
N LYS A 144 20.14 -9.11 18.49
CA LYS A 144 20.25 -8.60 19.87
C LYS A 144 19.12 -7.63 20.27
N LYS A 145 18.31 -7.17 19.30
CA LYS A 145 17.15 -6.31 19.53
C LYS A 145 15.85 -7.09 19.36
N LYS A 146 14.94 -6.90 20.32
CA LYS A 146 13.61 -7.53 20.28
C LYS A 146 12.84 -7.07 19.04
N TRP A 147 12.14 -8.00 18.41
CA TRP A 147 11.31 -7.79 17.22
C TRP A 147 10.44 -6.51 17.27
N ILE A 148 9.86 -6.22 18.44
CA ILE A 148 8.98 -5.07 18.69
C ILE A 148 9.67 -3.71 18.49
N TYR A 149 10.99 -3.63 18.68
CA TYR A 149 11.74 -2.38 18.60
C TYR A 149 12.31 -2.09 17.21
N GLU A 150 12.02 -2.94 16.22
CA GLU A 150 12.46 -2.73 14.84
C GLU A 150 11.29 -2.15 14.01
N PRO A 151 11.33 -0.85 13.64
CA PRO A 151 10.27 -0.19 12.88
C PRO A 151 9.84 -0.94 11.62
N ALA A 152 10.83 -1.48 10.89
CA ALA A 152 10.59 -2.17 9.64
C ALA A 152 9.74 -3.44 9.81
N ASN A 153 9.83 -4.14 10.95
CA ASN A 153 9.00 -5.31 11.22
C ASN A 153 7.51 -4.94 11.21
N TRP A 154 7.14 -3.84 11.86
CA TRP A 154 5.76 -3.35 11.91
C TRP A 154 5.22 -2.94 10.53
N LEU A 155 6.06 -2.26 9.73
CA LEU A 155 5.71 -1.87 8.37
C LEU A 155 5.50 -3.11 7.49
N VAL A 156 6.39 -4.10 7.57
CA VAL A 156 6.27 -5.33 6.79
C VAL A 156 5.07 -6.16 7.24
N THR A 157 4.78 -6.25 8.53
CA THR A 157 3.57 -6.92 9.05
C THR A 157 2.31 -6.24 8.54
N GLY A 158 2.23 -4.91 8.61
CA GLY A 158 1.08 -4.16 8.09
C GLY A 158 0.86 -4.37 6.61
N ALA A 159 1.93 -4.30 5.81
CA ALA A 159 1.86 -4.56 4.38
C ALA A 159 1.42 -6.01 4.08
N LEU A 160 2.00 -7.00 4.78
CA LEU A 160 1.66 -8.41 4.57
C LEU A 160 0.19 -8.71 4.87
N ILE A 161 -0.33 -8.19 5.99
CA ILE A 161 -1.74 -8.35 6.36
C ILE A 161 -2.63 -7.70 5.30
N TYR A 162 -2.36 -6.45 4.93
CA TYR A 162 -3.21 -5.74 3.98
C TYR A 162 -3.18 -6.33 2.57
N PHE A 163 -2.00 -6.49 1.98
CA PHE A 163 -1.87 -7.00 0.61
C PHE A 163 -2.25 -8.48 0.54
N GLY A 164 -1.88 -9.28 1.55
CA GLY A 164 -2.24 -10.69 1.64
C GLY A 164 -3.74 -10.90 1.71
N SER A 165 -4.44 -10.20 2.60
CA SER A 165 -5.88 -10.35 2.77
C SER A 165 -6.71 -9.64 1.69
N SER A 166 -6.17 -8.59 1.06
CA SER A 166 -6.87 -7.86 -0.03
C SER A 166 -6.61 -8.39 -1.43
N LEU A 167 -5.72 -9.38 -1.60
CA LEU A 167 -5.32 -9.89 -2.92
C LEU A 167 -6.54 -10.29 -3.79
N PHE A 168 -7.44 -11.10 -3.24
CA PHE A 168 -8.63 -11.54 -3.97
C PHE A 168 -9.62 -10.40 -4.21
N TYR A 169 -9.72 -9.44 -3.28
CA TYR A 169 -10.50 -8.25 -3.51
C TYR A 169 -9.98 -7.46 -4.72
N PHE A 170 -8.66 -7.32 -4.89
CA PHE A 170 -8.08 -6.69 -6.07
C PHE A 170 -8.29 -7.49 -7.34
N ALA A 171 -8.11 -8.80 -7.29
CA ALA A 171 -8.23 -9.68 -8.45
C ALA A 171 -9.66 -9.71 -9.01
N PHE A 172 -10.66 -9.67 -8.12
CA PHE A 172 -12.07 -9.77 -8.49
C PHE A 172 -12.81 -8.43 -8.45
N LEU A 173 -12.13 -7.29 -8.30
CA LEU A 173 -12.79 -5.99 -8.12
C LEU A 173 -13.72 -5.63 -9.29
N ASN A 174 -13.28 -5.89 -10.53
CA ASN A 174 -14.12 -5.70 -11.71
C ASN A 174 -15.37 -6.60 -11.69
N LEU A 175 -15.23 -7.87 -11.30
CA LEU A 175 -16.35 -8.81 -11.19
C LEU A 175 -17.32 -8.39 -10.10
N LEU A 176 -16.82 -7.97 -8.94
CA LEU A 176 -17.63 -7.45 -7.84
C LEU A 176 -18.41 -6.21 -8.28
N ASN A 177 -17.79 -5.30 -9.03
CA ASN A 177 -18.45 -4.09 -9.51
C ASN A 177 -19.53 -4.37 -10.57
N GLN A 178 -19.33 -5.37 -11.43
CA GLN A 178 -20.24 -5.65 -12.55
C GLN A 178 -21.37 -6.61 -12.21
N SER A 179 -21.13 -7.56 -11.30
CA SER A 179 -22.01 -8.71 -11.11
C SER A 179 -22.50 -8.92 -9.68
N ALA A 180 -21.86 -8.29 -8.68
CA ALA A 180 -22.30 -8.44 -7.30
C ALA A 180 -23.48 -7.50 -6.97
N SER A 181 -24.34 -7.93 -6.05
CA SER A 181 -25.32 -7.02 -5.47
C SER A 181 -24.62 -5.90 -4.67
N PRO A 182 -25.23 -4.71 -4.54
CA PRO A 182 -24.65 -3.62 -3.75
C PRO A 182 -24.26 -4.06 -2.32
N THR A 183 -25.07 -4.90 -1.69
CA THR A 183 -24.81 -5.45 -0.36
C THR A 183 -23.49 -6.24 -0.33
N VAL A 184 -23.29 -7.14 -1.29
CA VAL A 184 -22.06 -7.96 -1.38
C VAL A 184 -20.86 -7.07 -1.67
N TYR A 185 -20.96 -6.15 -2.63
CA TYR A 185 -19.90 -5.18 -2.94
C TYR A 185 -19.44 -4.44 -1.67
N PHE A 186 -20.39 -3.92 -0.89
CA PHE A 186 -20.05 -3.16 0.31
C PHE A 186 -19.46 -4.03 1.41
N ILE A 187 -19.86 -5.30 1.59
CA ILE A 187 -19.22 -6.22 2.54
C ILE A 187 -17.71 -6.32 2.25
N PHE A 188 -17.34 -6.56 0.99
CA PHE A 188 -15.93 -6.58 0.58
C PHE A 188 -15.24 -5.23 0.79
N ALA A 189 -15.93 -4.13 0.49
CA ALA A 189 -15.39 -2.79 0.75
C ALA A 189 -15.15 -2.52 2.24
N TYR A 190 -16.02 -2.98 3.14
CA TYR A 190 -15.85 -2.88 4.60
C TYR A 190 -14.63 -3.67 5.08
N ILE A 191 -14.48 -4.92 4.62
CA ILE A 191 -13.33 -5.77 4.95
C ILE A 191 -12.05 -5.11 4.47
N HIS A 192 -12.01 -4.68 3.21
CA HIS A 192 -10.85 -4.00 2.63
C HIS A 192 -10.49 -2.72 3.42
N ALA A 193 -11.48 -1.88 3.72
CA ALA A 193 -11.29 -0.65 4.48
C ALA A 193 -10.73 -0.94 5.90
N THR A 194 -11.21 -2.01 6.54
CA THR A 194 -10.70 -2.44 7.85
C THR A 194 -9.23 -2.87 7.77
N LEU A 195 -8.86 -3.62 6.72
CA LEU A 195 -7.48 -4.05 6.50
C LEU A 195 -6.53 -2.87 6.24
N VAL A 196 -6.98 -1.85 5.50
CA VAL A 196 -6.23 -0.59 5.32
C VAL A 196 -6.01 0.11 6.66
N MET A 197 -7.06 0.25 7.48
CA MET A 197 -6.96 0.85 8.81
C MET A 197 -5.95 0.11 9.70
N VAL A 198 -5.99 -1.22 9.71
CA VAL A 198 -5.04 -2.06 10.46
C VAL A 198 -3.60 -1.81 9.98
N MET A 199 -3.38 -1.75 8.67
CA MET A 199 -2.06 -1.41 8.11
C MET A 199 -1.58 -0.04 8.59
N TYR A 200 -2.44 0.99 8.58
CA TYR A 200 -2.06 2.33 9.05
C TYR A 200 -1.72 2.36 10.54
N PHE A 201 -2.43 1.60 11.38
CA PHE A 201 -2.06 1.48 12.79
C PHE A 201 -0.73 0.74 12.99
N LEU A 202 -0.46 -0.30 12.22
CA LEU A 202 0.83 -0.99 12.29
C LEU A 202 1.98 -0.07 11.81
N PHE A 203 1.76 0.72 10.77
CA PHE A 203 2.74 1.72 10.32
C PHE A 203 2.98 2.78 11.39
N THR A 204 1.92 3.21 12.08
CA THR A 204 2.00 4.13 13.23
C THR A 204 2.91 3.56 14.31
N ILE A 205 2.71 2.29 14.70
CA ILE A 205 3.54 1.62 15.71
C ILE A 205 5.00 1.55 15.24
N GLY A 206 5.24 1.19 13.97
CA GLY A 206 6.59 1.20 13.40
C GLY A 206 7.26 2.57 13.52
N PHE A 207 6.56 3.64 13.17
CA PHE A 207 7.08 5.01 13.29
C PHE A 207 7.31 5.46 14.74
N LEU A 208 6.51 5.01 15.70
CA LEU A 208 6.75 5.29 17.13
C LEU A 208 8.10 4.73 17.62
N TYR A 209 8.50 3.57 17.09
CA TYR A 209 9.79 2.94 17.39
C TYR A 209 10.96 3.50 16.56
N ALA A 210 10.72 4.44 15.64
CA ALA A 210 11.80 5.14 14.97
C ALA A 210 12.68 5.88 15.99
N LYS A 211 14.00 5.76 15.82
CA LYS A 211 14.96 6.49 16.65
C LYS A 211 15.08 7.91 16.10
N ASN A 212 14.96 8.89 16.98
CA ASN A 212 15.25 10.27 16.65
C ASN A 212 16.77 10.41 16.75
N GLU A 213 17.48 10.46 15.63
CA GLU A 213 18.84 11.02 15.57
C GLU A 213 18.76 12.54 15.43
#